data_AF-A0A0L0GL89-F1
#
_entry.id   AF-A0A0L0GL89-F1
#
_cell.length_a   1.000
_cell.length_b   1.000
_cell.length_c   1.000
_cell.angle_alpha   90.00
_cell.angle_beta   90.00
_cell.angle_gamma   90.00
#
_symmetry.space_group_name_H-M   'P 1'
#
loop_
_entity.id
_entity.type
_entity.pdbx_description
1 polymer ?
#
loop_
_entity_poly.entity_id
_entity_poly.type
_entity_poly.pdbx_seq_one_letter_code
_entity_poly.pdbx_strand_id
1 'polypeptide(L)'
;MNHHSPVPTAGNVADAVNTRTFLQQAVDHYPRLAAFCFTLVLPYRESMADHRSLILRFHTEVWQRIGEYSWERQQARRSSPPTLLCWVWESACAPACKMVLLLNLDTLGKAHDENAQQAISEMLNDAWLTVTGVER
;
A
#
# COMPACT_ATOMS: atom_id res chain seq x y z
N MET A 1 -21.64 3.11 40.40
CA MET A 1 -20.64 3.95 39.72
C MET A 1 -19.30 3.24 39.81
N ASN A 2 -18.84 2.63 38.72
CA ASN A 2 -17.45 2.17 38.56
C ASN A 2 -16.99 2.70 37.20
N HIS A 3 -16.28 3.83 37.22
CA HIS A 3 -15.66 4.39 36.03
C HIS A 3 -14.35 3.65 35.78
N HIS A 4 -14.39 2.62 34.95
CA HIS A 4 -13.18 2.09 34.33
C HIS A 4 -12.76 3.08 33.24
N SER A 5 -11.81 3.96 33.56
CA SER A 5 -11.10 4.75 32.56
C SER A 5 -10.28 3.78 31.68
N PRO A 6 -10.43 3.82 30.34
CA PRO A 6 -9.52 3.11 29.47
C PRO A 6 -8.17 3.83 29.52
N VAL A 7 -7.16 3.17 30.09
CA VAL A 7 -5.76 3.59 29.92
C VAL A 7 -5.47 3.53 28.42
N PRO A 8 -5.09 4.65 27.77
CA PRO A 8 -4.66 4.60 26.39
C PRO A 8 -3.31 3.89 26.37
N THR A 9 -3.28 2.69 25.83
CA THR A 9 -2.06 1.93 25.52
C THR A 9 -1.11 2.85 24.75
N ALA A 10 -0.02 3.28 25.40
CA ALA A 10 0.97 4.21 24.87
C ALA A 10 1.65 3.73 23.57
N GLY A 11 1.47 2.47 23.18
CA GLY A 11 1.89 1.93 21.88
C GLY A 11 1.24 2.66 20.68
N ASN A 12 -0.02 3.12 20.81
CA ASN A 12 -0.73 3.70 19.67
C ASN A 12 -0.31 5.14 19.35
N VAL A 13 0.17 5.90 20.35
CA VAL A 13 0.50 7.33 20.17
C VAL A 13 1.88 7.49 19.54
N ALA A 14 2.87 6.69 19.97
CA ALA A 14 4.20 6.70 19.38
C ALA A 14 4.16 6.24 17.92
N ASP A 15 3.38 5.19 17.62
CA ASP A 15 3.18 4.69 16.26
C ASP A 15 2.49 5.75 15.38
N ALA A 16 1.44 6.41 15.88
CA ALA A 16 0.77 7.48 15.14
C ALA A 16 1.66 8.70 14.88
N VAL A 17 2.51 9.10 15.85
CA VAL A 17 3.47 10.20 15.69
C VAL A 17 4.56 9.83 14.67
N ASN A 18 5.03 8.59 14.69
CA ASN A 18 6.00 8.08 13.72
C ASN A 18 5.40 8.03 12.31
N THR A 19 4.18 7.50 12.16
CA THR A 19 3.46 7.49 10.87
C THR A 19 3.23 8.91 10.36
N ARG A 20 2.78 9.84 11.21
CA ARG A 20 2.56 11.23 10.82
C ARG A 20 3.85 11.91 10.38
N THR A 21 4.95 11.71 11.10
CA THR A 21 6.26 12.29 10.76
C THR A 21 6.77 11.73 9.43
N PHE A 22 6.63 10.42 9.22
CA PHE A 22 6.99 9.77 7.96
C PHE A 22 6.16 10.32 6.79
N LEU A 23 4.84 10.39 6.95
CA LEU A 23 3.95 10.93 5.92
C LEU A 23 4.27 12.39 5.60
N GLN A 24 4.59 13.19 6.63
CA GLN A 24 4.98 14.59 6.44
C GLN A 24 6.25 14.69 5.62
N GLN A 25 7.30 13.92 5.97
CA GLN A 25 8.54 13.88 5.19
C GLN A 25 8.31 13.43 3.74
N ALA A 26 7.43 12.44 3.53
CA ALA A 26 7.09 11.98 2.20
C ALA A 26 6.34 13.06 1.39
N VAL A 27 5.40 13.80 1.99
CA VAL A 27 4.69 14.89 1.32
C VAL A 27 5.62 16.08 1.04
N ASP A 28 6.51 16.42 1.97
CA ASP A 28 7.47 17.51 1.82
C ASP A 28 8.46 17.25 0.67
N HIS A 29 8.83 15.97 0.45
CA HIS A 29 9.71 15.57 -0.64
C HIS A 29 8.96 15.30 -1.96
N TYR A 30 7.72 14.81 -1.87
CA TYR A 30 6.87 14.46 -3.01
C TYR A 30 5.55 15.24 -2.92
N PRO A 31 5.50 16.49 -3.40
CA PRO A 31 4.31 17.35 -3.27
C PRO A 31 3.08 16.82 -4.02
N ARG A 32 3.27 15.82 -4.89
CA ARG A 32 2.22 15.13 -5.65
C ARG A 32 2.03 13.68 -5.19
N LEU A 33 2.26 13.38 -3.92
CA LEU A 33 2.01 12.06 -3.36
C LEU A 33 0.49 11.75 -3.36
N ALA A 34 0.12 10.62 -3.94
CA ALA A 34 -1.23 10.07 -3.93
C ALA A 34 -1.27 8.84 -3.01
N ALA A 35 -2.41 8.66 -2.34
CA ALA A 35 -2.67 7.51 -1.48
C ALA A 35 -3.77 6.63 -2.10
N PHE A 36 -3.45 5.36 -2.31
CA PHE A 36 -4.38 4.33 -2.77
C PHE A 36 -4.73 3.44 -1.60
N CYS A 37 -5.93 3.61 -1.07
CA CYS A 37 -6.45 2.80 0.02
C CYS A 37 -7.22 1.61 -0.56
N PHE A 38 -6.89 0.39 -0.11
CA PHE A 38 -7.62 -0.81 -0.50
C PHE A 38 -7.63 -1.84 0.62
N THR A 39 -8.47 -2.86 0.46
CA THR A 39 -8.62 -3.94 1.43
C THR A 39 -8.31 -5.26 0.75
N LEU A 40 -7.34 -5.99 1.28
CA LEU A 40 -7.06 -7.37 0.87
C LEU A 40 -7.98 -8.32 1.63
N VAL A 41 -8.73 -9.14 0.89
CA VAL A 41 -9.45 -10.27 1.45
C VAL A 41 -8.47 -11.43 1.57
N LEU A 42 -8.09 -11.77 2.81
CA LEU A 42 -7.08 -12.78 3.05
C LEU A 42 -7.70 -14.19 2.94
N PRO A 43 -7.09 -15.12 2.19
CA PRO A 43 -7.52 -16.50 2.19
C PRO A 43 -7.29 -17.11 3.57
N TYR A 44 -8.03 -18.18 3.88
CA TYR A 44 -7.79 -18.94 5.11
C TYR A 44 -6.33 -19.43 5.16
N ARG A 45 -5.69 -19.20 6.31
CA ARG A 45 -4.38 -19.75 6.67
C ARG A 45 -4.39 -20.20 8.12
N GLU A 46 -3.61 -21.24 8.41
CA GLU A 46 -3.57 -21.89 9.71
C GLU A 46 -2.91 -21.02 10.79
N SER A 47 -1.95 -20.17 10.42
CA SER A 47 -1.25 -19.31 11.36
C SER A 47 -1.20 -17.83 10.96
N MET A 48 -0.95 -16.96 11.95
CA MET A 48 -0.65 -15.55 11.70
C MET A 48 0.69 -15.35 10.96
N ALA A 49 1.63 -16.29 11.08
CA ALA A 49 2.89 -16.25 10.34
C ALA A 49 2.65 -16.42 8.83
N ASP A 50 1.71 -17.29 8.45
CA ASP A 50 1.35 -17.53 7.05
C ASP A 50 0.68 -16.31 6.42
N HIS A 51 -0.19 -15.63 7.17
CA HIS A 51 -0.78 -14.36 6.74
C HIS A 51 0.29 -13.28 6.53
N ARG A 52 1.24 -13.14 7.46
CA ARG A 52 2.37 -12.21 7.32
C ARG A 52 3.23 -12.54 6.11
N SER A 53 3.56 -13.81 5.90
CA SER A 53 4.32 -14.26 4.73
C SER A 53 3.59 -13.96 3.42
N LEU A 54 2.27 -14.16 3.36
CA LEU A 54 1.45 -13.82 2.18
C LEU A 54 1.44 -12.32 1.91
N ILE A 55 1.23 -11.50 2.95
CA ILE A 55 1.28 -10.04 2.84
C ILE A 55 2.64 -9.55 2.35
N LEU A 56 3.75 -10.13 2.85
CA LEU A 56 5.10 -9.79 2.41
C LEU A 56 5.37 -10.17 0.94
N ARG A 57 4.84 -11.31 0.49
CA ARG A 57 4.90 -11.71 -0.93
C ARG A 57 4.13 -10.74 -1.80
N PHE A 58 2.90 -10.39 -1.40
CA PHE A 58 2.10 -9.38 -2.11
C PHE A 58 2.84 -8.04 -2.22
N HIS A 59 3.42 -7.57 -1.12
CA HIS A 59 4.21 -6.35 -1.10
C HIS A 59 5.38 -6.40 -2.10
N THR A 60 6.13 -7.50 -2.10
CA THR A 60 7.26 -7.70 -3.02
C THR A 60 6.81 -7.69 -4.48
N GLU A 61 5.71 -8.37 -4.79
CA GLU A 61 5.13 -8.45 -6.13
C GLU A 61 4.70 -7.05 -6.64
N VAL A 62 3.97 -6.29 -5.82
CA VAL A 62 3.54 -4.94 -6.18
C VAL A 62 4.75 -4.00 -6.34
N TRP A 63 5.77 -4.13 -5.49
CA TRP A 63 6.99 -3.35 -5.60
C TRP A 63 7.69 -3.57 -6.95
N GLN A 64 7.82 -4.83 -7.36
CA GLN A 64 8.43 -5.18 -8.66
C GLN A 64 7.64 -4.59 -9.83
N ARG A 65 6.32 -4.81 -9.85
CA ARG A 65 5.47 -4.34 -10.95
C ARG A 65 5.40 -2.82 -11.07
N ILE A 66 5.39 -2.09 -9.95
CA ILE A 66 5.45 -0.63 -10.01
C ILE A 66 6.83 -0.14 -10.50
N GLY A 67 7.90 -0.84 -10.10
CA GLY A 67 9.25 -0.58 -10.62
C GLY A 67 9.29 -0.71 -12.14
N GLU A 68 8.75 -1.80 -12.67
CA GLU A 68 8.63 -2.06 -14.12
C GLU A 68 7.76 -1.03 -14.82
N TYR A 69 6.56 -0.75 -14.31
CA TYR A 69 5.66 0.27 -14.84
C TYR A 69 6.32 1.66 -14.89
N SER A 70 7.03 2.04 -13.82
CA SER A 70 7.77 3.30 -13.76
C SER A 70 8.90 3.33 -14.81
N TRP A 71 9.62 2.23 -14.97
CA TRP A 71 10.68 2.09 -15.97
C TRP A 71 10.15 2.21 -17.40
N GLU A 72 9.06 1.52 -17.74
CA GLU A 72 8.40 1.62 -19.06
C GLU A 72 7.95 3.05 -19.38
N ARG A 73 7.38 3.75 -18.38
CA ARG A 73 6.96 5.15 -18.51
C ARG A 73 8.14 6.07 -18.81
N GLN A 74 9.27 5.88 -18.12
CA GLN A 74 10.49 6.63 -18.39
C GLN A 74 11.02 6.37 -19.80
N GLN A 75 11.02 5.11 -20.26
CA GLN A 75 11.39 4.76 -21.63
C GLN A 75 10.50 5.44 -22.67
N ALA A 76 9.19 5.57 -22.39
CA ALA A 76 8.23 6.29 -23.22
C ALA A 76 8.36 7.83 -23.14
N ARG A 77 9.44 8.35 -22.55
CA ARG A 77 9.69 9.79 -22.30
C ARG A 77 8.59 10.50 -21.51
N ARG A 78 7.86 9.74 -20.68
CA ARG A 78 6.90 10.30 -19.74
C ARG A 78 7.60 10.55 -18.41
N SER A 79 7.30 11.68 -17.78
CA SER A 79 7.80 11.96 -16.43
C SER A 79 7.32 10.86 -15.48
N SER A 80 8.26 10.19 -14.82
CA SER A 80 7.99 9.24 -13.74
C SER A 80 9.08 9.43 -12.69
N PRO A 81 8.94 10.43 -11.81
CA PRO A 81 9.88 10.67 -10.72
C PRO A 81 9.96 9.45 -9.79
N PRO A 82 11.00 9.36 -8.94
CA PRO A 82 11.14 8.25 -8.00
C PRO A 82 9.86 8.09 -7.18
N THR A 83 9.32 6.88 -7.21
CA THR A 83 8.09 6.52 -6.53
C THR A 83 8.46 5.94 -5.17
N LEU A 84 8.02 6.58 -4.09
CA LEU A 84 8.07 5.95 -2.77
C LEU A 84 6.86 5.07 -2.57
N LEU A 85 7.07 3.76 -2.49
CA LEU A 85 6.05 2.84 -2.02
C LEU A 85 6.19 2.73 -0.51
N CYS A 86 5.24 3.31 0.21
CA CYS A 86 5.10 3.06 1.63
C CYS A 86 3.74 2.41 1.88
N TRP A 87 3.78 1.41 2.76
CA TRP A 87 2.64 0.61 3.14
C TRP A 87 2.32 0.87 4.60
N VAL A 88 1.09 1.30 4.86
CA VAL A 88 0.54 1.32 6.21
C VAL A 88 -0.53 0.25 6.24
N TRP A 89 -0.41 -0.71 7.16
CA TRP A 89 -1.43 -1.72 7.41
C TRP A 89 -2.00 -1.55 8.82
N GLU A 90 -3.29 -1.80 8.95
CA GLU A 90 -3.91 -1.95 10.27
C GLU A 90 -3.52 -3.33 10.84
N SER A 91 -3.15 -3.40 12.12
CA SER A 91 -2.89 -4.66 12.84
C SER A 91 -4.03 -5.64 12.59
N ALA A 92 -3.76 -6.67 11.76
CA ALA A 92 -4.77 -7.50 11.14
C ALA A 92 -5.64 -8.24 12.17
N CYS A 93 -6.95 -8.01 12.09
CA CYS A 93 -7.94 -9.01 12.46
C CYS A 93 -8.37 -9.69 11.15
N ALA A 94 -8.18 -11.01 11.05
CA ALA A 94 -8.71 -11.79 9.93
C ALA A 94 -10.23 -11.58 9.83
N PRO A 95 -10.83 -11.50 8.63
CA PRO A 95 -10.31 -11.95 7.32
C PRO A 95 -9.88 -10.81 6.35
N ALA A 96 -9.75 -9.56 6.80
CA ALA A 96 -9.48 -8.43 5.91
C ALA A 96 -8.32 -7.56 6.40
N CYS A 97 -7.43 -7.16 5.49
CA CYS A 97 -6.29 -6.29 5.79
C CYS A 97 -6.41 -4.99 4.99
N LYS A 98 -6.57 -3.86 5.70
CA LYS A 98 -6.52 -2.53 5.09
C LYS A 98 -5.08 -2.17 4.79
N MET A 99 -4.85 -1.68 3.58
CA MET A 99 -3.55 -1.25 3.10
C MET A 99 -3.65 0.13 2.46
N VAL A 100 -2.60 0.90 2.61
CA VAL A 100 -2.40 2.17 1.91
C VAL A 100 -1.14 2.04 1.08
N LEU A 101 -1.24 2.29 -0.21
CA LEU A 101 -0.10 2.45 -1.12
C LEU A 101 0.11 3.94 -1.40
N LEU A 102 1.29 4.45 -1.05
CA LEU A 102 1.70 5.79 -1.47
C LEU A 102 2.41 5.70 -2.82
N LEU A 103 2.10 6.62 -3.74
CA LEU A 103 2.70 6.69 -5.07
C LEU A 103 2.79 8.14 -5.51
N ASN A 104 3.83 8.52 -6.24
CA ASN A 104 3.81 9.83 -6.89
C ASN A 104 2.77 9.85 -8.00
N LEU A 105 1.85 10.82 -7.98
CA LEU A 105 0.82 11.00 -9.00
C LEU A 105 1.42 11.25 -10.39
N ASP A 106 2.64 11.77 -10.49
CA ASP A 106 3.35 11.91 -11.76
C ASP A 106 3.64 10.55 -12.43
N THR A 107 3.83 9.50 -11.65
CA THR A 107 3.95 8.11 -12.14
C THR A 107 2.70 7.71 -12.93
N LEU A 108 1.54 8.28 -12.60
CA LEU A 108 0.23 8.01 -13.22
C LEU A 108 -0.03 8.89 -14.43
N GLY A 109 0.59 10.06 -14.50
CA GLY A 109 0.47 10.99 -15.62
C GLY A 109 -0.36 12.20 -15.22
N LYS A 110 -1.31 12.62 -16.08
CA LYS A 110 -2.23 13.69 -15.68
C LYS A 110 -3.07 13.19 -14.51
N ALA A 111 -3.13 13.99 -13.45
CA ALA A 111 -4.13 13.81 -12.40
C ALA A 111 -5.50 13.75 -13.08
N HIS A 112 -6.29 12.70 -12.85
CA HIS A 112 -7.53 12.34 -13.57
C HIS A 112 -7.41 11.47 -14.84
N ASP A 113 -6.27 10.87 -15.12
CA ASP A 113 -6.23 9.76 -16.08
C ASP A 113 -6.87 8.52 -15.43
N GLU A 114 -8.17 8.31 -15.66
CA GLU A 114 -8.92 7.14 -15.20
C GLU A 114 -8.21 5.83 -15.61
N ASN A 115 -7.52 5.84 -16.77
CA ASN A 115 -6.73 4.71 -17.24
C ASN A 115 -5.57 4.38 -16.29
N ALA A 116 -4.95 5.38 -15.68
CA ALA A 116 -3.83 5.16 -14.78
C ALA A 116 -4.27 4.59 -13.43
N GLN A 117 -5.42 5.05 -12.92
CA GLN A 117 -6.02 4.46 -11.71
C GLN A 117 -6.49 3.03 -11.97
N GLN A 118 -7.10 2.79 -13.13
CA GLN A 118 -7.50 1.44 -13.57
C GLN A 118 -6.27 0.53 -13.72
N ALA A 119 -5.19 1.00 -14.34
CA ALA A 119 -3.95 0.24 -14.48
C ALA A 119 -3.33 -0.15 -13.13
N ILE A 120 -3.34 0.75 -12.13
CA ILE A 120 -2.91 0.39 -10.78
C ILE A 120 -3.82 -0.67 -10.18
N SER A 121 -5.14 -0.49 -10.29
CA SER A 121 -6.13 -1.43 -9.76
C SER A 121 -5.94 -2.82 -10.36
N GLU A 122 -5.76 -2.91 -11.68
CA GLU A 122 -5.48 -4.15 -12.39
C GLU A 122 -4.16 -4.77 -11.94
N MET A 123 -3.09 -3.98 -11.87
CA MET A 123 -1.80 -4.44 -11.37
C MET A 123 -1.87 -4.97 -9.94
N LEU A 124 -2.62 -4.31 -9.04
CA LEU A 124 -2.82 -4.77 -7.66
C LEU A 124 -3.62 -6.09 -7.62
N ASN A 125 -4.66 -6.21 -8.45
CA ASN A 125 -5.44 -7.45 -8.56
C ASN A 125 -4.58 -8.59 -9.10
N ASP A 126 -3.85 -8.36 -10.19
CA ASP A 126 -3.00 -9.38 -10.79
C ASP A 126 -1.86 -9.79 -9.84
N ALA A 127 -1.26 -8.84 -9.11
CA ALA A 127 -0.28 -9.15 -8.08
C ALA A 127 -0.89 -10.02 -6.97
N TRP A 128 -2.13 -9.72 -6.56
CA TRP A 128 -2.85 -10.52 -5.57
C TRP A 128 -3.15 -11.93 -6.06
N LEU A 129 -3.60 -12.08 -7.31
CA LEU A 129 -3.84 -13.38 -7.95
C LEU A 129 -2.55 -14.20 -8.03
N THR A 130 -1.44 -13.58 -8.45
CA THR A 130 -0.13 -14.22 -8.54
C THR A 130 0.33 -14.78 -7.19
N VAL A 131 0.21 -14.01 -6.10
CA VAL A 131 0.69 -14.49 -4.78
C VAL A 131 -0.28 -15.45 -4.08
N THR A 132 -1.56 -15.43 -4.45
CA THR A 132 -2.56 -16.37 -3.92
C THR A 132 -2.64 -17.68 -4.73
N GLY A 133 -2.05 -17.72 -5.92
CA GLY A 133 -2.04 -18.89 -6.79
C GLY A 133 -3.39 -19.17 -7.45
N VAL A 134 -4.27 -18.17 -7.50
CA VAL A 134 -5.52 -18.25 -8.27
C VAL A 134 -5.19 -17.82 -9.69
N GLU A 135 -4.69 -18.75 -10.51
CA GLU A 135 -4.60 -18.53 -11.95
C GLU A 135 -6.02 -18.36 -12.53
N ARG A 136 -6.14 -17.43 -13.46
CA ARG A 136 -7.39 -16.94 -14.04
C ARG A 136 -8.00 -17.93 -15.03
#